data_AF-A0A963ZQ79-F1
#
_entry.id   AF-A0A963ZQ79-F1
#
_cell.length_a   1.000
_cell.length_b   1.000
_cell.length_c   1.000
_cell.angle_alpha   90.00
_cell.angle_beta   90.00
_cell.angle_gamma   90.00
#
_symmetry.space_group_name_H-M   'P 1'
#
loop_
_entity.id
_entity.type
_entity.pdbx_description
1 polymer ?
#
loop_
_entity_poly.entity_id
_entity_poly.type
_entity_poly.pdbx_seq_one_letter_code
_entity_poly.pdbx_strand_id
1 'polypeptide(L)' 'MNKCISCEREETIVPLVAITFSQSPSWICTQCLPTLIHNPDRLKSKLNELKNGSSEK' A
#
# COMPACT_ATOMS: atom_id res chain seq x y z
N MET A 1 8.47 -11.77 -2.04
CA MET A 1 8.30 -10.76 -3.09
C MET A 1 7.37 -9.68 -2.57
N ASN A 2 7.77 -8.42 -2.61
CA ASN A 2 6.92 -7.32 -2.14
C ASN A 2 5.85 -6.97 -3.20
N LYS A 3 4.69 -6.49 -2.75
CA LYS A 3 3.55 -6.14 -3.61
C LYS A 3 3.00 -4.77 -3.28
N CYS A 4 2.56 -4.04 -4.31
CA CYS A 4 1.87 -2.78 -4.13
C CYS A 4 0.55 -2.98 -3.38
N ILE A 5 0.34 -2.25 -2.29
CA ILE A 5 -0.87 -2.30 -1.46
C ILE A 5 -2.16 -1.88 -2.17
N SER A 6 -2.04 -1.26 -3.35
CA SER A 6 -3.20 -0.76 -4.10
C SER A 6 -3.52 -1.58 -5.35
N CYS A 7 -2.54 -2.22 -5.99
CA CYS A 7 -2.75 -2.91 -7.27
C CYS A 7 -2.07 -4.28 -7.34
N GLU A 8 -1.46 -4.72 -6.24
CA GLU A 8 -0.87 -6.05 -6.03
C GLU A 8 0.27 -6.44 -6.98
N ARG A 9 0.66 -5.55 -7.89
CA ARG A 9 1.83 -5.74 -8.75
C ARG A 9 3.10 -5.86 -7.93
N GLU A 10 3.93 -6.81 -8.35
CA GLU A 10 5.21 -7.13 -7.74
C GLU A 10 6.31 -6.14 -8.15
N GLU A 11 7.37 -6.08 -7.34
CA GLU A 11 8.55 -5.25 -7.57
C GLU A 11 9.32 -5.59 -8.86
N THR A 12 9.05 -6.75 -9.46
CA THR A 12 9.59 -7.18 -10.76
C THR A 12 8.90 -6.51 -11.95
N ILE A 13 7.69 -5.96 -11.76
CA ILE A 13 6.86 -5.35 -12.82
C ILE A 13 6.81 -3.84 -12.69
N VAL A 14 6.89 -3.30 -11.47
CA VAL A 14 6.82 -1.86 -11.20
C VAL A 14 7.68 -1.49 -9.98
N PRO A 15 8.39 -0.35 -9.99
CA PRO A 15 9.15 0.09 -8.82
C PRO A 15 8.24 0.28 -7.61
N LEU A 16 8.67 -0.26 -6.46
CA LEU A 16 7.99 -0.09 -5.18
C LEU A 16 8.76 0.90 -4.30
N VAL A 17 8.01 1.73 -3.58
CA VAL A 17 8.51 2.60 -2.52
C VAL A 17 8.09 1.97 -1.19
N ALA A 18 9.05 1.80 -0.29
CA ALA A 18 8.77 1.37 1.08
C ALA A 18 8.22 2.55 1.88
N ILE A 19 7.12 2.33 2.58
CA ILE A 19 6.48 3.29 3.47
C ILE A 19 6.21 2.63 4.82
N THR A 20 6.32 3.40 5.89
CA THR A 20 6.01 2.94 7.25
C THR A 20 4.79 3.68 7.74
N PHE A 21 3.75 2.94 8.12
CA PHE A 21 2.54 3.50 8.73
C PHE A 21 2.26 2.80 10.05
N SER A 22 2.26 3.57 11.15
CA SER A 22 2.07 3.03 12.50
C SER A 22 3.03 1.85 12.79
N GLN A 23 4.31 2.03 12.46
CA GLN A 23 5.38 1.04 12.66
C GLN A 23 5.26 -0.24 11.80
N SER A 24 4.26 -0.32 10.93
CA SER A 24 4.13 -1.42 9.97
C SER A 24 4.73 -1.02 8.62
N PRO A 25 5.74 -1.77 8.10
CA PRO A 25 6.24 -1.55 6.75
C PRO A 25 5.20 -1.98 5.72
N SER A 26 5.14 -1.26 4.61
CA SER A 26 4.24 -1.50 3.49
C SER A 26 4.87 -1.00 2.20
N TRP A 27 4.36 -1.46 1.05
CA TRP A 27 4.94 -1.13 -0.26
C TRP A 27 3.90 -0.55 -1.19
N ILE A 28 4.20 0.57 -1.82
CA ILE A 28 3.31 1.22 -2.80
C ILE A 28 4.10 1.49 -4.08
N CYS A 29 3.51 1.20 -5.23
CA CYS A 29 4.20 1.42 -6.50
C CYS A 29 4.16 2.90 -6.91
N THR A 30 5.16 3.30 -7.70
CA THR A 30 5.30 4.68 -8.20
C THR A 30 4.16 5.13 -9.11
N GLN A 31 3.34 4.21 -9.63
CA GLN A 31 2.15 4.53 -10.43
C GLN A 31 0.90 4.78 -9.57
N CYS A 32 0.74 4.06 -8.46
CA CYS A 32 -0.41 4.23 -7.55
C CYS A 32 -0.19 5.37 -6.56
N LEU A 33 1.06 5.61 -6.14
CA LEU A 33 1.38 6.62 -5.15
C LEU A 33 0.89 8.04 -5.56
N PRO A 34 1.15 8.57 -6.77
CA PRO A 34 0.69 9.90 -7.17
C PRO A 34 -0.83 10.07 -7.06
N THR A 35 -1.60 9.08 -7.52
CA THR A 35 -3.06 9.12 -7.45
C THR A 35 -3.57 9.11 -6.00
N LEU A 36 -2.92 8.34 -5.13
CA LEU A 36 -3.34 8.16 -3.74
C LEU A 36 -2.90 9.31 -2.83
N ILE A 37 -1.76 9.96 -3.06
CA ILE A 37 -1.36 11.15 -2.29
C ILE A 37 -2.29 12.35 -2.54
N HIS A 38 -2.92 12.42 -3.71
CA HIS A 38 -3.97 13.41 -4.00
C HIS A 38 -5.34 13.05 -3.39
N ASN A 39 -5.49 11.83 -2.85
CA ASN A 39 -6.71 11.33 -2.21
C ASN A 39 -6.38 10.68 -0.85
N PRO A 40 -5.99 11.46 0.18
CA PRO A 40 -5.39 10.96 1.41
C PRO A 40 -6.29 9.98 2.19
N ASP A 41 -7.61 10.15 2.14
CA ASP A 41 -8.54 9.24 2.81
C ASP A 41 -8.52 7.83 2.20
N ARG A 42 -8.38 7.74 0.87
CA ARG A 42 -8.26 6.45 0.16
C ARG A 42 -6.95 5.75 0.49
N LEU A 43 -5.85 6.51 0.58
CA LEU A 43 -4.57 5.97 1.01
C LEU A 43 -4.65 5.44 2.44
N LYS A 44 -5.27 6.18 3.36
CA LYS A 44 -5.48 5.77 4.75
C LYS A 44 -6.31 4.49 4.84
N SER A 45 -7.38 4.36 4.04
CA SER A 45 -8.17 3.13 3.97
C SER A 45 -7.31 1.92 3.59
N LYS A 46 -6.54 2.02 2.51
CA LYS A 46 -5.65 0.94 2.05
C LYS A 46 -4.61 0.54 3.10
N LEU A 47 -4.06 1.52 3.81
CA LEU A 47 -3.11 1.26 4.90
C LEU A 47 -3.78 0.58 6.11
N ASN A 48 -5.03 0.94 6.44
CA ASN A 48 -5.78 0.30 7.51
C ASN A 48 -6.20 -1.14 7.15
N GLU A 49 -6.58 -1.39 5.90
CA GLU A 49 -6.88 -2.75 5.39
C GLU A 49 -5.72 -3.72 5.68
N LEU A 50 -4.47 -3.28 5.48
CA LEU A 50 -3.28 -4.08 5.77
C LEU A 50 -3.06 -4.32 7.27
N LYS A 51 -3.31 -3.32 8.12
CA LYS A 51 -3.16 -3.45 9.57
C LYS A 51 -4.20 -4.39 10.17
N ASN A 52 -5.37 -4.45 9.55
CA ASN A 52 -6.52 -5.21 10.05
C ASN A 52 -6.60 -6.64 9.49
N GLY A 53 -5.56 -7.12 8.81
CA GLY A 53 -5.49 -8.48 8.28
C GLY A 53 -5.43 -9.56 9.38
N SER A 54 -6.56 -9.86 10.02
CA SER A 54 -7.01 -11.14 10.63
C SER A 54 -8.26 -10.95 11.51
N SER A 55 -9.31 -10.27 11.03
CA SER A 55 -10.67 -10.38 11.61
C SER A 55 -11.72 -10.10 10.55
N GLU A 56 -11.73 -10.95 9.51
CA GLU A 56 -12.97 -11.26 8.80
C GLU A 56 -13.47 -12.59 9.36
N LYS A 57 -14.74 -12.55 9.76
CA LYS A 57 -15.52 -13.64 10.33
C LYS A 57 -16.23 -14.39 9.21
#